data_AF-A0A2Z6AZX2-F1
#
_entry.id   AF-A0A2Z6AZX2-F1
#
_cell.length_a   1.000
_cell.length_b   1.000
_cell.length_c   1.000
_cell.angle_alpha   90.00
_cell.angle_beta   90.00
_cell.angle_gamma   90.00
#
_symmetry.space_group_name_H-M   'P 1'
#
loop_
_entity.id
_entity.type
_entity.pdbx_description
1 polymer ?
#
loop_
_entity_poly.entity_id
_entity_poly.type
_entity_poly.pdbx_seq_one_letter_code
_entity_poly.pdbx_strand_id
1 'polypeptide(L)'
;MYNHILKVHDQYLAKDMALPQNASQAGNGETLNFSGSLGGVEVLAEVTGDIALADTKTLTVGLEHSDSGQSWEPLGEVCKLTASGPLSIEAGTVLGRFIPPTDTKALTRAVITTDDAAASGFLSIYPHYLAR
;
A
#
# COMPACT_ATOMS: atom_id res chain seq x y z
N MET A 1 20.22 1.56 7.53
CA MET A 1 19.07 2.10 8.26
C MET A 1 18.53 3.25 7.42
N TYR A 2 17.40 3.09 6.74
CA TYR A 2 16.74 4.16 6.00
C TYR A 2 15.48 4.53 6.77
N ASN A 3 15.36 5.79 7.18
CA ASN A 3 14.17 6.37 7.81
C ASN A 3 13.66 5.76 9.15
N HIS A 4 14.52 5.11 9.94
CA HIS A 4 14.16 4.53 11.26
C HIS A 4 13.02 3.49 11.26
N ILE A 5 12.69 2.91 10.12
CA ILE A 5 11.63 1.90 9.99
C ILE A 5 12.23 0.50 10.09
N LEU A 6 11.73 -0.32 11.03
CA LEU A 6 12.11 -1.73 11.14
C LEU A 6 11.15 -2.58 10.33
N LYS A 7 11.54 -2.90 9.09
CA LYS A 7 10.76 -3.79 8.21
C LYS A 7 10.82 -5.21 8.78
N VAL A 8 9.67 -5.85 8.98
CA VAL A 8 9.65 -7.29 9.27
C VAL A 8 10.18 -8.00 8.03
N HIS A 9 11.26 -8.76 8.18
CA HIS A 9 11.97 -9.36 7.04
C HIS A 9 11.00 -10.18 6.17
N ASP A 10 10.99 -9.89 4.86
CA ASP A 10 10.15 -10.51 3.82
C ASP A 10 8.63 -10.47 4.01
N GLN A 11 8.09 -9.64 4.92
CA GLN A 11 6.64 -9.42 4.98
C GLN A 11 6.27 -8.19 4.15
N TYR A 12 5.72 -8.43 2.96
CA TYR A 12 5.23 -7.40 2.06
C TYR A 12 3.85 -7.81 1.54
N LEU A 13 2.93 -6.85 1.52
CA LEU A 13 1.67 -6.97 0.78
C LEU A 13 1.88 -6.64 -0.71
N ALA A 14 2.85 -5.77 -0.99
CA ALA A 14 3.41 -5.52 -2.32
C ALA A 14 4.89 -5.14 -2.16
N LYS A 15 5.77 -5.69 -2.99
CA LYS A 15 7.22 -5.40 -2.96
C LYS A 15 7.67 -4.93 -4.32
N ASP A 16 8.22 -3.72 -4.36
CA ASP A 16 8.71 -3.06 -5.57
C ASP A 16 7.75 -3.24 -6.76
N MET A 17 6.46 -3.07 -6.48
CA MET A 17 5.41 -3.28 -7.44
C MET A 17 5.31 -2.05 -8.32
N ALA A 18 5.41 -2.26 -9.64
CA ALA A 18 5.16 -1.21 -10.62
C ALA A 18 3.72 -0.69 -10.46
N LEU A 19 3.53 0.62 -10.64
CA LEU A 19 2.19 1.17 -10.69
C LEU A 19 1.42 0.51 -11.86
N PRO A 20 0.17 0.06 -11.64
CA PRO A 20 -0.69 -0.33 -12.75
C PRO A 20 -0.91 0.86 -13.68
N GLN A 21 -1.37 0.64 -14.92
CA GLN A 21 -1.61 1.71 -15.88
C GLN A 21 -3.09 1.75 -16.23
N ASN A 22 -3.79 2.75 -15.69
CA ASN A 22 -5.25 2.87 -15.77
C ASN A 22 -5.97 1.56 -15.38
N ALA A 23 -5.59 1.01 -14.24
CA ALA A 23 -6.08 -0.27 -13.75
C ALA A 23 -6.01 -0.35 -12.23
N SER A 24 -6.67 -1.39 -11.70
CA SER A 24 -6.56 -1.82 -10.31
C SER A 24 -5.88 -3.18 -10.28
N GLN A 25 -4.90 -3.35 -9.39
CA GLN A 25 -4.14 -4.58 -9.28
C GLN A 25 -3.89 -4.91 -7.81
N ALA A 26 -4.11 -6.18 -7.45
CA ALA A 26 -3.73 -6.71 -6.15
C ALA A 26 -2.19 -6.70 -6.00
N GLY A 27 -1.73 -6.48 -4.78
CA GLY A 27 -0.32 -6.52 -4.43
C GLY A 27 0.35 -7.82 -4.86
N ASN A 28 1.60 -7.72 -5.31
CA ASN A 28 2.44 -8.86 -5.72
C ASN A 28 3.11 -9.59 -4.52
N GLY A 29 2.71 -9.27 -3.29
CA GLY A 29 3.26 -9.85 -2.07
C GLY A 29 2.35 -10.93 -1.46
N GLU A 30 2.66 -11.27 -0.22
CA GLU A 30 1.91 -12.24 0.57
C GLU A 30 0.60 -11.64 1.08
N THR A 31 -0.37 -12.50 1.38
CA THR A 31 -1.51 -12.11 2.21
C THR A 31 -1.11 -12.23 3.67
N LEU A 32 -1.32 -11.18 4.46
CA LEU A 32 -0.90 -11.12 5.86
C LEU A 32 -2.10 -11.10 6.81
N ASN A 33 -1.91 -11.66 8.00
CA ASN A 33 -2.94 -11.65 9.03
C ASN A 33 -2.68 -10.52 10.04
N PHE A 34 -3.60 -9.55 10.09
CA PHE A 34 -3.57 -8.46 11.06
C PHE A 34 -4.67 -8.56 12.13
N SER A 35 -5.46 -9.64 12.12
CA SER A 35 -6.48 -9.90 13.14
C SER A 35 -5.84 -9.97 14.52
N GLY A 36 -6.46 -9.31 15.51
CA GLY A 36 -5.93 -9.28 16.87
C GLY A 36 -4.61 -8.52 17.07
N SER A 37 -4.16 -7.73 16.08
CA SER A 37 -2.94 -6.90 16.22
C SER A 37 -3.07 -5.75 17.24
N LEU A 38 -4.29 -5.44 17.69
CA LEU A 38 -4.62 -4.41 18.70
C LEU A 38 -3.97 -3.04 18.43
N GLY A 39 -3.79 -2.68 17.15
CA GLY A 39 -3.14 -1.43 16.74
C GLY A 39 -1.64 -1.36 17.02
N GLY A 40 -0.98 -2.50 17.27
CA GLY A 40 0.47 -2.61 17.42
C GLY A 40 1.25 -2.66 16.09
N VAL A 41 0.53 -2.79 14.97
CA VAL A 41 1.08 -2.81 13.61
C VAL A 41 0.40 -1.72 12.79
N GLU A 42 1.19 -0.99 12.01
CA GLU A 42 0.71 -0.12 10.94
C GLU A 42 1.17 -0.68 9.59
N VAL A 43 0.39 -0.45 8.54
CA VAL A 43 0.76 -0.75 7.16
C VAL A 43 1.16 0.55 6.49
N LEU A 44 2.35 0.59 5.89
CA LEU A 44 2.86 1.75 5.17
C LEU A 44 2.87 1.50 3.67
N ALA A 45 2.67 2.57 2.91
CA ALA A 45 2.98 2.63 1.49
C ALA A 45 4.21 3.52 1.28
N GLU A 46 5.29 2.94 0.77
CA GLU A 46 6.56 3.62 0.49
C GLU A 46 6.84 3.58 -1.02
N VAL A 47 7.26 4.72 -1.58
CA VAL A 47 7.77 4.82 -2.94
C VAL A 47 9.17 4.21 -2.98
N THR A 48 9.37 3.17 -3.80
CA THR A 48 10.69 2.53 -3.95
C THR A 48 11.37 2.83 -5.27
N GLY A 49 10.64 3.39 -6.22
CA GLY A 49 11.18 4.03 -7.41
C GLY A 49 10.28 5.21 -7.79
N ASP A 50 10.89 6.31 -8.25
CA ASP A 50 10.22 7.59 -8.48
C ASP A 50 8.88 7.42 -9.20
N ILE A 51 7.83 7.98 -8.61
CA ILE A 51 6.48 7.94 -9.18
C ILE A 51 6.28 9.17 -10.03
N ALA A 52 5.70 8.96 -11.22
CA ALA A 52 5.17 10.03 -12.05
C ALA A 52 3.69 9.77 -12.38
N LEU A 53 2.88 10.81 -12.21
CA LEU A 53 1.46 10.84 -12.59
C LEU A 53 1.17 12.09 -13.41
N ALA A 54 0.35 11.95 -14.44
CA ALA A 54 -0.15 13.08 -15.20
C ALA A 54 -1.12 13.94 -14.37
N ASP A 55 -1.34 15.18 -14.80
CA ASP A 55 -2.27 16.10 -14.15
C ASP A 55 -3.67 15.50 -14.02
N THR A 56 -4.37 15.81 -12.92
CA THR A 56 -5.71 15.34 -12.53
C THR A 56 -5.84 13.84 -12.28
N LYS A 57 -4.76 13.08 -12.41
CA LYS A 57 -4.77 11.63 -12.19
C LYS A 57 -4.63 11.25 -10.73
N THR A 58 -5.16 10.09 -10.40
CA THR A 58 -5.29 9.61 -9.03
C THR A 58 -4.53 8.29 -8.85
N LEU A 59 -3.76 8.22 -7.77
CA LEU A 59 -3.20 6.98 -7.23
C LEU A 59 -3.89 6.68 -5.90
N THR A 60 -4.46 5.49 -5.79
CA THR A 60 -5.04 4.97 -4.56
C THR A 60 -4.30 3.71 -4.14
N VAL A 61 -3.86 3.67 -2.89
CA VAL A 61 -3.37 2.47 -2.23
C VAL A 61 -4.39 2.08 -1.17
N GLY A 62 -5.08 0.98 -1.41
CA GLY A 62 -6.08 0.40 -0.52
C GLY A 62 -5.60 -0.91 0.10
N LEU A 63 -6.32 -1.32 1.14
CA LEU A 63 -6.26 -2.65 1.72
C LEU A 63 -7.61 -3.32 1.57
N GLU A 64 -7.58 -4.60 1.30
CA GLU A 64 -8.75 -5.48 1.33
C GLU A 64 -8.48 -6.64 2.26
N HIS A 65 -9.54 -7.18 2.86
CA HIS A 65 -9.46 -8.33 3.73
C HIS A 65 -10.45 -9.45 3.35
N SER A 66 -10.17 -10.67 3.80
CA SER A 66 -10.95 -11.86 3.51
C SER A 66 -10.77 -12.91 4.61
N ASP A 67 -11.78 -13.76 4.81
CA ASP A 67 -11.65 -14.93 5.67
C ASP A 67 -11.07 -16.14 4.93
N SER A 68 -11.27 -16.22 3.60
CA SER A 68 -10.98 -17.41 2.78
C SER A 68 -10.11 -17.14 1.55
N GLY A 69 -9.85 -15.87 1.24
CA GLY A 69 -9.10 -15.45 0.05
C GLY A 69 -9.91 -15.51 -1.25
N GLN A 70 -11.19 -15.90 -1.18
CA GLN A 70 -12.08 -16.01 -2.35
C GLN A 70 -12.88 -14.72 -2.58
N SER A 71 -13.43 -14.15 -1.51
CA SER A 71 -14.17 -12.89 -1.53
C SER A 71 -13.44 -11.86 -0.71
N TRP A 72 -13.07 -10.74 -1.35
CA TRP A 72 -12.32 -9.67 -0.73
C TRP A 72 -13.23 -8.46 -0.51
N GLU A 73 -13.14 -7.89 0.68
CA GLU A 73 -13.90 -6.71 1.07
C GLU A 73 -12.94 -5.55 1.37
N PRO A 74 -13.32 -4.30 1.08
CA PRO A 74 -12.49 -3.14 1.41
C PRO A 74 -12.26 -3.04 2.92
N LEU A 75 -10.99 -2.95 3.32
CA LEU A 75 -10.59 -2.69 4.71
C LEU A 75 -10.39 -1.19 4.94
N GLY A 76 -9.76 -0.49 3.99
CA GLY A 76 -9.51 0.94 4.09
C GLY A 76 -8.48 1.45 3.08
N GLU A 77 -8.30 2.76 3.04
CA GLU A 77 -7.31 3.42 2.18
C GLU A 77 -6.06 3.77 2.99
N VAL A 78 -4.89 3.35 2.52
CA VAL A 78 -3.59 3.75 3.07
C VAL A 78 -3.23 5.16 2.59
N CYS A 79 -3.47 5.43 1.31
CA CYS A 79 -3.38 6.77 0.75
C CYS A 79 -4.25 6.91 -0.49
N LYS A 80 -4.67 8.15 -0.74
CA LYS A 80 -5.25 8.59 -2.00
C LYS A 80 -4.64 9.93 -2.38
N LEU A 81 -4.05 9.99 -3.55
CA LEU A 81 -3.35 11.17 -4.05
C LEU A 81 -3.94 11.52 -5.41
N THR A 82 -4.35 12.78 -5.57
CA THR A 82 -4.77 13.32 -6.87
C THR A 82 -3.77 14.40 -7.27
N ALA A 83 -3.18 14.24 -8.45
CA ALA A 83 -2.23 15.17 -9.01
C ALA A 83 -2.91 16.52 -9.33
N SER A 84 -2.28 17.62 -8.95
CA SER A 84 -2.70 18.98 -9.28
C SER A 84 -1.55 19.65 -10.05
N GLY A 85 -1.51 19.38 -11.35
CA GLY A 85 -0.33 19.44 -12.21
C GLY A 85 0.40 18.08 -12.31
N PRO A 86 1.32 17.90 -13.28
CA PRO A 86 2.18 16.72 -13.34
C PRO A 86 2.89 16.51 -11.98
N LEU A 87 2.72 15.33 -11.40
CA LEU A 87 3.22 15.01 -10.07
C LEU A 87 4.40 14.06 -10.20
N SER A 88 5.49 14.40 -9.50
CA SER A 88 6.65 13.52 -9.31
C SER A 88 6.91 13.33 -7.82
N ILE A 89 7.06 12.09 -7.38
CA ILE A 89 7.35 11.74 -5.99
C ILE A 89 8.61 10.89 -5.97
N GLU A 90 9.61 11.33 -5.20
CA GLU A 90 10.90 10.66 -5.11
C GLU A 90 10.83 9.36 -4.32
N ALA A 91 11.69 8.40 -4.70
CA ALA A 91 11.92 7.17 -3.95
C ALA A 91 12.35 7.45 -2.49
N GLY A 92 11.87 6.60 -1.58
CA GLY A 92 12.01 6.74 -0.13
C GLY A 92 10.87 7.53 0.54
N THR A 93 9.96 8.13 -0.24
CA THR A 93 8.80 8.84 0.31
C THR A 93 7.75 7.87 0.84
N VAL A 94 7.29 8.08 2.07
CA VAL A 94 6.12 7.37 2.61
C VAL A 94 4.86 8.16 2.25
N LEU A 95 3.96 7.54 1.48
CA LEU A 95 2.73 8.18 1.00
C LEU A 95 1.62 8.19 2.06
N GLY A 96 1.60 7.16 2.91
CA GLY A 96 0.52 6.99 3.87
C GLY A 96 0.75 5.82 4.80
N ARG A 97 -0.10 5.77 5.82
CA ARG A 97 -0.06 4.79 6.91
C ARG A 97 -1.48 4.42 7.26
N PHE A 98 -1.72 3.14 7.52
CA PHE A 98 -3.01 2.63 7.94
C PHE A 98 -2.83 1.69 9.12
N ILE A 99 -3.61 1.86 10.19
CA ILE A 99 -3.60 0.95 11.33
C ILE A 99 -4.77 0.00 11.16
N PRO A 100 -4.54 -1.31 10.91
CA PRO A 100 -5.62 -2.28 10.79
C PRO A 100 -6.51 -2.29 12.05
N PRO A 101 -7.83 -2.11 11.91
CA PRO A 101 -8.80 -2.27 12.98
C PRO A 101 -8.80 -3.69 13.58
N THR A 102 -9.32 -3.84 14.79
CA THR A 102 -9.34 -5.14 15.51
C THR A 102 -10.25 -6.18 14.87
N ASP A 103 -11.25 -5.75 14.11
CA ASP A 103 -12.19 -6.57 13.33
C ASP A 103 -11.66 -6.92 11.91
N THR A 104 -10.38 -6.66 11.64
CA THR A 104 -9.73 -7.10 10.41
C THR A 104 -9.80 -8.63 10.29
N LYS A 105 -10.26 -9.13 9.14
CA LYS A 105 -10.32 -10.56 8.82
C LYS A 105 -8.92 -11.20 8.70
N ALA A 106 -8.90 -12.53 8.64
CA ALA A 106 -7.67 -13.32 8.74
C ALA A 106 -6.65 -13.08 7.62
N LEU A 107 -7.09 -12.70 6.42
CA LEU A 107 -6.22 -12.44 5.28
C LEU A 107 -6.40 -11.00 4.84
N THR A 108 -5.29 -10.27 4.72
CA THR A 108 -5.25 -8.90 4.20
C THR A 108 -4.30 -8.85 3.01
N ARG A 109 -4.70 -8.12 1.96
CA ARG A 109 -3.86 -7.82 0.80
C ARG A 109 -3.90 -6.32 0.48
N ALA A 110 -2.87 -5.85 -0.21
CA ALA A 110 -2.91 -4.51 -0.79
C ALA A 110 -3.60 -4.52 -2.15
N VAL A 111 -4.20 -3.39 -2.52
CA VAL A 111 -4.70 -3.11 -3.86
C VAL A 111 -4.22 -1.73 -4.27
N ILE A 112 -3.53 -1.67 -5.41
CA ILE A 112 -3.01 -0.44 -5.98
C ILE A 112 -3.86 -0.11 -7.19
N THR A 113 -4.37 1.12 -7.25
CA THR A 113 -5.23 1.58 -8.34
C THR A 113 -4.75 2.91 -8.86
N THR A 114 -4.73 3.07 -10.18
CA THR A 114 -4.57 4.37 -10.82
C THR A 114 -5.47 4.49 -12.04
N ASP A 115 -5.88 5.71 -12.35
CA ASP A 115 -6.63 6.08 -13.57
C ASP A 115 -5.72 6.73 -14.65
N ASP A 116 -4.40 6.65 -14.46
CA ASP A 116 -3.39 7.13 -15.39
C ASP A 116 -2.80 5.98 -16.22
N ALA A 117 -2.99 6.03 -17.54
CA ALA A 117 -2.39 5.07 -18.46
C ALA A 117 -0.88 5.27 -18.64
N ALA A 118 -0.36 6.45 -18.27
CA ALA A 118 1.06 6.79 -18.32
C ALA A 118 1.73 6.72 -16.93
N ALA A 119 1.04 6.19 -15.90
CA ALA A 119 1.62 6.01 -14.59
C ALA A 119 2.94 5.21 -14.68
N SER A 120 3.92 5.65 -13.90
CA SER A 120 5.20 4.97 -13.75
C SER A 120 5.73 5.13 -12.32
N GLY A 121 6.67 4.26 -11.96
CA GLY A 121 7.25 4.19 -10.62
C GLY A 121 6.91 2.90 -9.90
N PHE A 122 7.43 2.77 -8.68
CA PHE A 122 7.35 1.54 -7.89
C PHE A 122 6.94 1.84 -6.45
N LEU A 123 6.12 0.95 -5.88
CA LEU A 123 5.66 1.01 -4.51
C LEU A 123 5.99 -0.29 -3.77
N SER A 124 6.32 -0.15 -2.49
CA SER A 124 6.30 -1.24 -1.53
C SER A 124 5.29 -0.95 -0.43
N ILE A 125 4.50 -1.96 -0.08
CA ILE A 125 3.48 -1.91 0.96
C ILE A 125 3.78 -3.01 1.96
N TYR A 126 4.02 -2.64 3.22
CA TYR A 126 4.50 -3.56 4.24
C TYR A 126 4.02 -3.16 5.64
N PRO A 127 3.89 -4.15 6.56
CA PRO A 127 3.66 -3.87 7.96
C PRO A 127 4.92 -3.34 8.64
N HIS A 128 4.71 -2.43 9.59
CA HIS A 128 5.70 -1.89 10.48
C HIS A 128 5.18 -1.99 11.90
N TYR A 129 6.04 -2.48 12.79
CA TYR A 129 5.71 -2.61 14.20
C TYR A 129 5.87 -1.26 14.90
N LEU A 130 4.85 -0.85 15.65
CA LEU A 130 4.93 0.31 16.51
C LEU A 130 5.51 -0.11 17.85
N ALA A 131 6.82 0.09 18.04
CA ALA A 131 7.43 -0.04 19.36
C ALA A 131 6.83 1.02 20.29
N ARG A 132 6.11 0.57 21.33
CA ARG A 132 5.57 1.41 22.39
C ARG A 132 6.32 1.18 23.68
#